data_AF-L0JTS1-F1
#
_entry.id   AF-L0JTS1-F1
#
_cell.length_a   1.000
_cell.length_b   1.000
_cell.length_c   1.000
_cell.angle_alpha   90.00
_cell.angle_beta   90.00
_cell.angle_gamma   90.00
#
_symmetry.space_group_name_H-M   'P 1'
#
loop_
_entity.id
_entity.type
_entity.pdbx_description
1 polymer ?
#
loop_
_entity_poly.entity_id
_entity_poly.type
_entity_poly.pdbx_seq_one_letter_code
_entity_poly.pdbx_strand_id
1 'polypeptide(L)'
;MGTQVTQAALEQQPTDVPVEGGRQVTVLPGDPWPSAYRGSEYSIVTSRKHGAVAKWSHMGDIQAITDVPDGLQEALRDLGKEAGLGSFRLTAAGEILTKIPDSDYRKRGKAPVSRGYIPVYVGQIEGMFDFQAFSNDPAPPKAVGDVSVWSGLSFKHGETWAVTSDDTLCWSWQDYYFESAFDHSEIVEIYKRFRPPGGLIYINEHGHIWGNINRENVPASEQERIGKAFSEWQQTASNAERRLVTRRLKRMESKSAPDGLLPMYFGHLSQYDEGLIPKPVVNDEHYFTDTAKDLD
;
A
#
# COMPACT_ATOMS: atom_id res chain seq x y z
N MET A 1 1.39 29.28 14.66
CA MET A 1 2.68 28.56 14.71
C MET A 1 2.69 27.69 13.48
N GLY A 2 3.57 27.97 12.52
CA GLY A 2 3.65 27.17 11.31
C GLY A 2 4.23 25.81 11.68
N THR A 3 3.48 24.74 11.47
CA THR A 3 3.99 23.38 11.57
C THR A 3 5.11 23.28 10.54
N GLN A 4 6.36 23.20 11.00
CA GLN A 4 7.44 22.76 10.11
C GLN A 4 7.06 21.35 9.68
N VAL A 5 6.72 21.21 8.41
CA VAL A 5 6.57 19.89 7.80
C VAL A 5 7.95 19.25 7.84
N THR A 6 8.12 18.26 8.71
CA THR A 6 9.36 17.51 8.81
C THR A 6 9.42 16.47 7.69
N GLN A 7 10.57 16.41 7.03
CA GLN A 7 10.90 15.35 6.08
C GLN A 7 10.73 13.99 6.74
N ALA A 8 10.34 12.97 5.96
CA ALA A 8 10.18 11.63 6.50
C ALA A 8 11.47 11.10 7.14
N ALA A 9 11.34 10.42 8.28
CA ALA A 9 12.43 9.80 9.01
C ALA A 9 12.07 8.39 9.45
N LEU A 10 13.08 7.52 9.53
CA LEU A 10 12.96 6.19 10.13
C LEU A 10 13.03 6.30 11.65
N GLU A 11 12.04 5.71 12.32
CA GLU A 11 12.05 5.45 13.75
C GLU A 11 12.20 3.95 14.03
N GLN A 12 13.31 3.58 14.67
CA GLN A 12 13.57 2.19 15.04
C GLN A 12 12.89 1.85 16.38
N GLN A 13 11.57 1.67 16.32
CA GLN A 13 10.75 1.26 17.46
C GLN A 13 10.10 -0.12 17.26
N PRO A 14 9.79 -0.86 18.34
CA PRO A 14 9.02 -2.09 18.25
C PRO A 14 7.63 -1.87 17.64
N THR A 15 7.07 -2.92 17.02
CA THR A 15 5.66 -2.94 16.58
C THR A 15 4.99 -4.25 16.97
N ASP A 16 3.67 -4.25 17.17
CA ASP A 16 2.89 -5.44 17.47
C ASP A 16 2.19 -5.98 16.22
N VAL A 17 2.39 -7.28 15.98
CA VAL A 17 1.87 -7.98 14.80
C VAL A 17 0.92 -9.09 15.25
N PRO A 18 -0.36 -9.05 14.81
CA PRO A 18 -1.29 -10.16 15.00
C PRO A 18 -0.80 -11.43 14.32
N VAL A 19 -0.95 -12.55 15.00
CA VAL A 19 -0.63 -13.90 14.50
C VAL A 19 -1.75 -14.86 14.85
N GLU A 20 -1.72 -16.06 14.28
CA GLU A 20 -2.76 -17.06 14.46
C GLU A 20 -3.05 -17.38 15.94
N GLY A 21 -4.33 -17.62 16.22
CA GLY A 21 -4.85 -17.95 17.56
C GLY A 21 -5.17 -16.74 18.42
N GLY A 22 -5.41 -15.56 17.81
CA GLY A 22 -5.74 -14.33 18.53
C GLY A 22 -4.57 -13.78 19.37
N ARG A 23 -3.34 -14.14 18.99
CA ARG A 23 -2.12 -13.70 19.68
C ARG A 23 -1.50 -12.51 18.95
N GLN A 24 -0.66 -11.79 19.66
CA GLN A 24 0.19 -10.75 19.09
C GLN A 24 1.64 -11.01 19.48
N VAL A 25 2.54 -10.68 18.56
CA VAL A 25 3.99 -10.76 18.77
C VAL A 25 4.57 -9.38 18.59
N THR A 26 5.33 -8.93 19.58
CA THR A 26 6.14 -7.71 19.48
C THR A 26 7.39 -8.00 18.64
N VAL A 27 7.57 -7.25 17.56
CA VAL A 27 8.68 -7.36 16.62
C VAL A 27 9.60 -6.17 16.79
N LEU A 28 10.88 -6.44 17.06
CA LEU A 28 11.91 -5.41 17.19
C LEU A 28 12.50 -5.07 15.81
N PRO A 29 13.00 -3.84 15.60
CA PRO A 29 13.80 -3.51 14.43
C PRO A 29 14.91 -4.54 14.17
N GLY A 30 14.97 -4.98 12.92
CA GLY A 30 15.86 -6.03 12.44
C GLY A 30 15.50 -7.45 12.83
N ASP A 31 14.38 -7.74 13.49
CA ASP A 31 13.83 -9.10 13.65
C ASP A 31 13.01 -9.52 12.39
N PRO A 32 12.87 -10.84 12.13
CA PRO A 32 12.09 -11.30 11.00
C PRO A 32 10.61 -10.93 11.16
N TRP A 33 9.98 -10.57 10.05
CA TRP A 33 8.57 -10.21 10.01
C TRP A 33 7.69 -11.47 10.07
N PRO A 34 6.76 -11.61 11.03
CA PRO A 34 6.00 -12.84 11.26
C PRO A 34 4.67 -12.89 10.48
N SER A 35 4.42 -11.96 9.55
CA SER A 35 3.17 -11.84 8.80
C SER A 35 3.46 -11.58 7.31
N ALA A 36 2.44 -11.18 6.55
CA ALA A 36 2.55 -10.94 5.12
C ALA A 36 3.57 -9.83 4.80
N TYR A 37 4.45 -10.07 3.83
CA TYR A 37 5.33 -9.05 3.25
C TYR A 37 4.49 -8.15 2.33
N ARG A 38 3.87 -7.14 2.93
CA ARG A 38 2.86 -6.26 2.34
C ARG A 38 3.32 -4.80 2.31
N GLY A 39 2.53 -3.95 1.69
CA GLY A 39 2.76 -2.50 1.64
C GLY A 39 3.04 -1.99 0.22
N SER A 40 3.01 -0.66 0.12
CA SER A 40 3.49 0.08 -1.06
C SER A 40 4.96 -0.26 -1.33
N GLU A 41 5.27 -0.61 -2.57
CA GLU A 41 6.64 -0.96 -2.96
C GLU A 41 7.45 0.26 -3.41
N TYR A 42 8.64 0.38 -2.84
CA TYR A 42 9.61 1.40 -3.16
C TYR A 42 10.99 0.78 -3.30
N SER A 43 11.86 1.44 -4.05
CA SER A 43 13.27 1.06 -4.17
C SER A 43 14.16 2.27 -3.96
N ILE A 44 15.16 2.16 -3.09
CA ILE A 44 16.22 3.15 -2.98
C ILE A 44 17.20 2.93 -4.13
N VAL A 45 17.36 3.95 -4.96
CA VAL A 45 18.24 3.92 -6.14
C VAL A 45 19.11 5.17 -6.21
N THR A 46 20.27 5.05 -6.86
CA THR A 46 21.14 6.19 -7.13
C THR A 46 20.67 6.97 -8.36
N SER A 47 20.35 8.24 -8.16
CA SER A 47 20.06 9.23 -9.18
C SER A 47 21.27 10.12 -9.42
N ARG A 48 21.66 10.31 -10.69
CA ARG A 48 22.77 11.21 -11.07
C ARG A 48 22.54 12.65 -10.62
N LYS A 49 21.28 13.09 -10.54
CA LYS A 49 20.91 14.47 -10.24
C LYS A 49 20.62 14.70 -8.75
N HIS A 50 20.16 13.66 -8.05
CA HIS A 50 19.57 13.80 -6.71
C HIS A 50 20.27 12.95 -5.63
N GLY A 51 21.31 12.17 -5.99
CA GLY A 51 21.89 11.22 -5.05
C GLY A 51 20.97 10.01 -4.83
N ALA A 52 20.94 9.46 -3.61
CA ALA A 52 20.01 8.37 -3.30
C ALA A 52 18.58 8.91 -3.22
N VAL A 53 17.64 8.24 -3.89
CA VAL A 53 16.21 8.60 -3.90
C VAL A 53 15.34 7.36 -3.65
N ALA A 54 14.21 7.53 -2.99
CA ALA A 54 13.16 6.53 -2.94
C ALA A 54 12.35 6.60 -4.22
N LYS A 55 12.28 5.48 -4.96
CA LYS A 55 11.60 5.40 -6.26
C LYS A 55 10.43 4.43 -6.18
N TRP A 56 9.26 4.90 -6.56
CA TRP A 56 8.17 4.05 -7.00
C TRP A 56 8.23 3.85 -8.51
N SER A 57 7.91 2.65 -8.98
CA SER A 57 7.93 2.31 -10.41
C SER A 57 6.86 1.30 -10.75
N HIS A 58 6.19 1.51 -11.87
CA HIS A 58 5.28 0.53 -12.46
C HIS A 58 5.72 0.22 -13.89
N MET A 59 6.02 -1.06 -14.15
CA MET A 59 6.49 -1.59 -15.45
C MET A 59 7.71 -0.87 -16.04
N GLY A 60 8.47 -0.15 -15.21
CA GLY A 60 9.69 0.58 -15.60
C GLY A 60 9.46 1.90 -16.32
N ASP A 61 8.26 2.20 -16.84
CA ASP A 61 8.00 3.37 -17.67
C ASP A 61 7.16 4.47 -16.99
N ILE A 62 6.50 4.14 -15.88
CA ILE A 62 5.87 5.11 -14.98
C ILE A 62 6.66 5.09 -13.68
N GLN A 63 7.26 6.23 -13.33
CA GLN A 63 8.11 6.36 -12.15
C GLN A 63 7.78 7.65 -11.40
N ALA A 64 7.90 7.59 -10.08
CA ALA A 64 7.86 8.73 -9.19
C ALA A 64 9.03 8.60 -8.21
N ILE A 65 9.69 9.71 -7.90
CA ILE A 65 10.82 9.74 -6.97
C ILE A 65 10.53 10.74 -5.87
N THR A 66 11.01 10.42 -4.67
CA THR A 66 11.04 11.30 -3.51
C THR A 66 12.33 11.07 -2.74
N ASP A 67 12.57 11.88 -1.72
CA ASP A 67 13.74 11.76 -0.87
C ASP A 67 13.67 10.46 -0.06
N VAL A 68 14.85 9.89 0.22
CA VAL A 68 14.93 8.72 1.11
C VAL A 68 14.61 9.17 2.53
N PRO A 69 13.76 8.47 3.29
CA PRO A 69 13.54 8.78 4.69
C PRO A 69 14.85 8.78 5.47
N ASP A 70 15.05 9.79 6.31
CA ASP A 70 16.28 9.97 7.08
C ASP A 70 16.56 8.70 7.92
N GLY A 71 17.81 8.24 7.90
CA GLY A 71 18.24 7.02 8.61
C GLY A 71 17.91 5.69 7.90
N LEU A 72 16.99 5.67 6.93
CA LEU A 72 16.58 4.40 6.28
C LEU A 72 17.72 3.74 5.51
N GLN A 73 18.49 4.51 4.72
CA GLN A 73 19.61 3.95 3.94
C GLN A 73 20.68 3.33 4.85
N GLU A 74 20.94 3.94 6.01
CA GLU A 74 21.88 3.40 7.00
C GLU A 74 21.35 2.11 7.62
N ALA A 75 20.10 2.09 8.07
CA ALA A 75 19.48 0.89 8.62
C ALA A 75 19.46 -0.30 7.64
N LEU A 76 19.17 -0.04 6.35
CA LEU A 76 19.20 -1.09 5.33
C LEU A 76 20.61 -1.64 5.09
N ARG A 77 21.62 -0.79 5.16
CA ARG A 77 23.03 -1.19 5.07
C ARG A 77 23.45 -2.04 6.26
N ASP A 78 23.03 -1.68 7.46
CA ASP A 78 23.29 -2.46 8.69
C ASP A 78 22.62 -3.85 8.66
N LEU A 79 21.48 -3.96 7.96
CA LEU A 79 20.81 -5.23 7.67
C LEU A 79 21.48 -6.04 6.56
N GLY A 80 22.54 -5.53 5.93
CA GLY A 80 23.35 -6.23 4.93
C GLY A 80 23.04 -5.88 3.47
N LYS A 81 22.21 -4.86 3.19
CA LYS A 81 22.02 -4.40 1.81
C LYS A 81 23.21 -3.59 1.32
N GLU A 82 23.69 -3.92 0.13
CA GLU A 82 24.80 -3.22 -0.51
C GLU A 82 24.50 -1.71 -0.64
N ALA A 83 25.34 -0.88 -0.02
CA ALA A 83 25.19 0.58 0.04
C ALA A 83 23.81 1.09 0.55
N GLY A 84 23.05 0.24 1.25
CA GLY A 84 21.69 0.56 1.70
C GLY A 84 20.67 0.71 0.56
N LEU A 85 20.97 0.16 -0.63
CA LEU A 85 20.11 0.22 -1.81
C LEU A 85 19.20 -1.00 -1.91
N GLY A 86 18.11 -0.88 -2.68
CA GLY A 86 17.18 -1.97 -2.97
C GLY A 86 15.76 -1.68 -2.51
N SER A 87 14.91 -2.71 -2.57
CA SER A 87 13.48 -2.57 -2.29
C SER A 87 13.14 -2.56 -0.80
N PHE A 88 12.11 -1.81 -0.48
CA PHE A 88 11.41 -1.83 0.80
C PHE A 88 9.91 -1.70 0.55
N ARG A 89 9.12 -2.14 1.53
CA ARG A 89 7.68 -1.95 1.58
C ARG A 89 7.33 -0.97 2.69
N LEU A 90 6.27 -0.21 2.48
CA LEU A 90 5.69 0.65 3.51
C LEU A 90 4.22 0.30 3.70
N THR A 91 3.86 -0.09 4.92
CA THR A 91 2.49 -0.47 5.28
C THR A 91 1.63 0.76 5.60
N ALA A 92 0.31 0.59 5.64
CA ALA A 92 -0.67 1.56 6.11
C ALA A 92 -0.52 1.94 7.59
N ALA A 93 0.24 1.15 8.36
CA ALA A 93 0.65 1.47 9.73
C ALA A 93 2.03 2.14 9.80
N GLY A 94 2.59 2.56 8.66
CA GLY A 94 3.90 3.18 8.58
C GLY A 94 5.07 2.22 8.78
N GLU A 95 4.84 0.91 8.85
CA GLU A 95 5.91 -0.07 9.08
C GLU A 95 6.74 -0.25 7.81
N ILE A 96 8.06 -0.18 7.96
CA ILE A 96 9.00 -0.41 6.87
C ILE A 96 9.46 -1.86 6.93
N LEU A 97 9.21 -2.59 5.85
CA LEU A 97 9.64 -3.97 5.68
C LEU A 97 10.66 -4.06 4.55
N THR A 98 11.61 -4.98 4.67
CA THR A 98 12.51 -5.31 3.58
C THR A 98 12.77 -6.81 3.52
N LYS A 99 13.39 -7.29 2.44
CA LYS A 99 13.84 -8.67 2.27
C LYS A 99 15.35 -8.75 2.29
N ILE A 100 15.89 -9.67 3.08
CA ILE A 100 17.33 -9.98 3.19
C ILE A 100 17.55 -11.45 2.78
N PRO A 101 18.57 -11.77 1.96
CA PRO A 101 18.93 -13.16 1.68
C PRO A 101 19.18 -13.95 2.98
N ASP A 102 18.66 -15.18 3.07
CA ASP A 102 18.85 -16.06 4.25
C ASP A 102 20.32 -16.29 4.59
N SER A 103 21.20 -16.35 3.58
CA SER A 103 22.65 -16.49 3.76
C SER A 103 23.29 -15.33 4.51
N ASP A 104 22.69 -14.14 4.40
CA ASP A 104 23.27 -12.88 4.86
C ASP A 104 22.60 -12.41 6.17
N TYR A 105 21.45 -13.00 6.51
CA TYR A 105 20.65 -12.59 7.65
C TYR A 105 21.04 -13.26 8.96
N ARG A 106 21.64 -12.48 9.87
CA ARG A 106 22.17 -12.97 11.17
C ARG A 106 21.12 -13.64 12.06
N LYS A 107 19.85 -13.27 11.95
CA LYS A 107 18.75 -13.78 12.79
C LYS A 107 17.87 -14.80 12.06
N ARG A 108 18.36 -15.45 11.01
CA ARG A 108 17.62 -16.46 10.22
C ARG A 108 16.90 -17.53 11.07
N GLY A 109 17.47 -17.95 12.19
CA GLY A 109 16.87 -18.95 13.09
C GLY A 109 15.60 -18.48 13.82
N LYS A 110 15.26 -17.18 13.76
CA LYS A 110 14.01 -16.64 14.30
C LYS A 110 12.90 -16.54 13.24
N ALA A 111 13.23 -16.71 11.95
CA ALA A 111 12.26 -16.54 10.87
C ALA A 111 11.32 -17.75 10.79
N PRO A 112 10.05 -17.58 10.37
CA PRO A 112 9.15 -18.70 10.12
C PRO A 112 9.73 -19.70 9.11
N VAL A 113 10.47 -19.21 8.12
CA VAL A 113 11.21 -20.01 7.15
C VAL A 113 12.61 -19.40 6.98
N SER A 114 13.64 -20.24 7.02
CA SER A 114 15.05 -19.84 6.81
C SER A 114 15.57 -20.33 5.44
N ARG A 115 15.00 -19.79 4.35
CA ARG A 115 15.45 -20.04 2.97
C ARG A 115 15.12 -18.86 2.08
N GLY A 116 15.83 -18.72 0.95
CA GLY A 116 15.55 -17.66 -0.02
C GLY A 116 15.73 -16.28 0.60
N TYR A 117 14.67 -15.48 0.60
CA TYR A 117 14.64 -14.15 1.21
C TYR A 117 13.75 -14.12 2.45
N ILE A 118 14.27 -13.57 3.53
CA ILE A 118 13.58 -13.39 4.80
C ILE A 118 13.05 -11.96 4.87
N PRO A 119 11.73 -11.76 5.02
CA PRO A 119 11.15 -10.46 5.37
C PRO A 119 11.62 -10.01 6.75
N VAL A 120 12.04 -8.75 6.87
CA VAL A 120 12.61 -8.15 8.08
C VAL A 120 11.94 -6.80 8.32
N TYR A 121 11.57 -6.57 9.57
CA TYR A 121 11.06 -5.27 10.01
C TYR A 121 12.22 -4.30 10.24
N VAL A 122 12.13 -3.08 9.69
CA VAL A 122 13.21 -2.07 9.79
C VAL A 122 12.90 -1.03 10.87
N GLY A 123 11.62 -0.70 11.06
CA GLY A 123 11.14 0.37 11.93
C GLY A 123 9.86 0.98 11.34
N GLN A 124 9.45 2.14 11.83
CA GLN A 124 8.33 2.91 11.29
C GLN A 124 8.82 4.18 10.59
N ILE A 125 8.01 4.70 9.68
CA ILE A 125 8.20 6.02 9.11
C ILE A 125 7.41 7.05 9.93
N GLU A 126 8.03 8.19 10.20
CA GLU A 126 7.36 9.38 10.68
C GLU A 126 7.61 10.56 9.73
N GLY A 127 6.75 11.57 9.78
CA GLY A 127 6.86 12.76 8.92
C GLY A 127 6.25 12.58 7.53
N MET A 128 6.53 13.53 6.64
CA MET A 128 5.91 13.57 5.31
C MET A 128 6.71 12.76 4.28
N PHE A 129 6.08 11.71 3.74
CA PHE A 129 6.60 10.92 2.63
C PHE A 129 5.70 11.06 1.40
N ASP A 130 5.98 12.07 0.57
CA ASP A 130 5.15 12.41 -0.60
C ASP A 130 6.00 12.80 -1.83
N PHE A 131 5.37 12.98 -2.99
CA PHE A 131 6.02 13.29 -4.26
C PHE A 131 5.86 14.76 -4.65
N GLN A 132 6.83 15.28 -5.40
CA GLN A 132 6.79 16.69 -5.82
C GLN A 132 5.74 16.98 -6.91
N ALA A 133 5.41 16.00 -7.75
CA ALA A 133 4.61 16.23 -8.96
C ALA A 133 3.10 16.04 -8.77
N PHE A 134 2.70 15.35 -7.71
CA PHE A 134 1.31 15.05 -7.31
C PHE A 134 1.36 14.62 -5.84
N SER A 135 0.24 14.71 -5.13
CA SER A 135 0.17 14.24 -3.75
C SER A 135 -0.36 12.81 -3.68
N ASN A 136 0.32 11.99 -2.87
CA ASN A 136 -0.08 10.66 -2.46
C ASN A 136 -0.69 10.64 -1.05
N ASP A 137 -0.70 11.79 -0.37
CA ASP A 137 -1.35 12.07 0.92
C ASP A 137 -2.39 13.21 0.79
N PRO A 138 -3.40 13.08 -0.10
CA PRO A 138 -4.39 14.14 -0.28
C PRO A 138 -5.33 14.26 0.92
N ALA A 139 -5.85 15.47 1.15
CA ALA A 139 -6.93 15.65 2.13
C ALA A 139 -8.12 14.71 1.82
N PRO A 140 -8.65 13.99 2.82
CA PRO A 140 -9.78 13.09 2.60
C PRO A 140 -11.06 13.82 2.19
N PRO A 141 -12.03 13.11 1.55
CA PRO A 141 -13.35 13.66 1.28
C PRO A 141 -14.00 14.10 2.59
N LYS A 142 -14.80 15.18 2.55
CA LYS A 142 -15.31 15.80 3.79
C LYS A 142 -16.30 14.92 4.54
N ALA A 143 -17.11 14.13 3.83
CA ALA A 143 -18.11 13.26 4.42
C ALA A 143 -17.80 11.78 4.13
N VAL A 144 -18.13 10.93 5.09
CA VAL A 144 -18.10 9.47 4.93
C VAL A 144 -18.99 9.08 3.75
N GLY A 145 -18.43 8.27 2.84
CA GLY A 145 -19.10 7.81 1.62
C GLY A 145 -19.19 8.83 0.48
N ASP A 146 -18.59 10.02 0.62
CA ASP A 146 -18.22 10.80 -0.55
C ASP A 146 -17.05 10.12 -1.27
N VAL A 147 -17.06 10.22 -2.60
CA VAL A 147 -16.04 9.61 -3.46
C VAL A 147 -15.47 10.63 -4.43
N SER A 148 -14.21 10.44 -4.78
CA SER A 148 -13.53 11.23 -5.81
C SER A 148 -12.61 10.33 -6.63
N VAL A 149 -11.99 10.85 -7.67
CA VAL A 149 -11.00 10.08 -8.44
C VAL A 149 -9.66 10.09 -7.69
N TRP A 150 -9.14 8.90 -7.41
CA TRP A 150 -7.80 8.74 -6.82
C TRP A 150 -6.74 9.25 -7.80
N SER A 151 -6.05 10.32 -7.38
CA SER A 151 -5.08 11.05 -8.21
C SER A 151 -3.63 10.83 -7.80
N GLY A 152 -3.40 10.10 -6.70
CA GLY A 152 -2.09 9.62 -6.30
C GLY A 152 -1.57 8.48 -7.19
N LEU A 153 -0.70 7.63 -6.64
CA LEU A 153 -0.17 6.49 -7.37
C LEU A 153 -1.28 5.47 -7.67
N SER A 154 -1.79 5.47 -8.90
CA SER A 154 -2.99 4.69 -9.24
C SER A 154 -2.69 3.30 -9.83
N PHE A 155 -1.46 2.81 -9.79
CA PHE A 155 -1.10 1.49 -10.34
C PHE A 155 -0.65 0.51 -9.25
N LYS A 156 -1.61 -0.25 -8.68
CA LYS A 156 -1.36 -1.26 -7.64
C LYS A 156 -0.46 -0.75 -6.50
N HIS A 157 -0.66 0.50 -6.11
CA HIS A 157 0.07 1.14 -5.01
C HIS A 157 -0.75 1.02 -3.73
N GLY A 158 -0.07 0.84 -2.60
CA GLY A 158 -0.70 0.43 -1.35
C GLY A 158 -0.79 -1.09 -1.18
N GLU A 159 -1.22 -1.48 0.00
CA GLU A 159 -1.57 -2.85 0.36
C GLU A 159 -2.78 -3.30 -0.42
N THR A 160 -2.71 -4.49 -1.03
CA THR A 160 -3.82 -5.03 -1.80
C THR A 160 -4.73 -5.86 -0.89
N TRP A 161 -5.95 -5.38 -0.71
CA TRP A 161 -7.00 -6.06 0.04
C TRP A 161 -8.16 -6.42 -0.89
N ALA A 162 -8.80 -7.54 -0.61
CA ALA A 162 -9.98 -8.03 -1.30
C ALA A 162 -11.18 -7.93 -0.36
N VAL A 163 -12.20 -7.19 -0.78
CA VAL A 163 -13.54 -7.27 -0.21
C VAL A 163 -14.23 -8.47 -0.85
N THR A 164 -14.56 -9.49 -0.06
CA THR A 164 -15.14 -10.74 -0.54
C THR A 164 -16.66 -10.61 -0.73
N SER A 165 -17.28 -11.62 -1.36
CA SER A 165 -18.75 -11.71 -1.44
C SER A 165 -19.39 -11.82 -0.05
N ASP A 166 -18.67 -12.42 0.89
CA ASP A 166 -19.14 -12.79 2.23
C ASP A 166 -18.86 -11.70 3.27
N ASP A 167 -18.66 -10.46 2.81
CA ASP A 167 -18.46 -9.26 3.63
C ASP A 167 -17.19 -9.27 4.49
N THR A 168 -16.15 -9.94 4.02
CA THR A 168 -14.85 -10.00 4.69
C THR A 168 -13.81 -9.16 3.97
N LEU A 169 -12.89 -8.56 4.73
CA LEU A 169 -11.70 -7.90 4.21
C LEU A 169 -10.49 -8.83 4.33
N CYS A 170 -9.98 -9.31 3.21
CA CYS A 170 -8.84 -10.24 3.16
C CYS A 170 -7.66 -9.63 2.44
N TRP A 171 -6.47 -9.67 3.03
CA TRP A 171 -5.23 -9.38 2.31
C TRP A 171 -5.03 -10.44 1.24
N SER A 172 -4.67 -10.05 0.02
CA SER A 172 -4.54 -10.98 -1.11
C SER A 172 -3.18 -10.89 -1.79
N TRP A 173 -2.56 -12.03 -2.06
CA TRP A 173 -1.39 -12.13 -2.92
C TRP A 173 -1.35 -13.50 -3.60
N GLN A 174 -1.28 -13.50 -4.93
CA GLN A 174 -1.45 -14.72 -5.75
C GLN A 174 -2.71 -15.49 -5.31
N ASP A 175 -2.56 -16.74 -4.88
CA ASP A 175 -3.66 -17.61 -4.43
C ASP A 175 -3.87 -17.55 -2.90
N TYR A 176 -3.10 -16.74 -2.17
CA TYR A 176 -3.21 -16.58 -0.73
C TYR A 176 -4.19 -15.47 -0.34
N TYR A 177 -5.06 -15.78 0.62
CA TYR A 177 -6.04 -14.87 1.20
C TYR A 177 -5.98 -14.98 2.73
N PHE A 178 -5.67 -13.87 3.40
CA PHE A 178 -5.62 -13.81 4.86
C PHE A 178 -6.58 -12.75 5.37
N GLU A 179 -7.54 -13.15 6.18
CA GLU A 179 -8.48 -12.25 6.82
C GLU A 179 -7.75 -11.21 7.69
N SER A 180 -8.31 -9.99 7.75
CA SER A 180 -7.85 -8.98 8.71
C SER A 180 -8.06 -9.47 10.15
N ALA A 181 -7.14 -9.15 11.03
CA ALA A 181 -7.26 -9.40 12.47
C ALA A 181 -8.39 -8.61 13.13
N PHE A 182 -8.95 -7.61 12.43
CA PHE A 182 -9.98 -6.70 12.90
C PHE A 182 -11.17 -6.70 11.94
N ASP A 183 -12.36 -6.45 12.47
CA ASP A 183 -13.55 -6.22 11.65
C ASP A 183 -13.45 -4.85 10.96
N HIS A 184 -13.88 -4.81 9.71
CA HIS A 184 -13.84 -3.62 8.84
C HIS A 184 -15.16 -3.47 8.06
N SER A 185 -16.27 -3.61 8.77
CA SER A 185 -17.60 -3.63 8.17
C SER A 185 -17.95 -2.31 7.48
N GLU A 186 -17.49 -1.16 7.98
CA GLU A 186 -17.75 0.14 7.33
C GLU A 186 -16.99 0.27 5.99
N ILE A 187 -15.73 -0.17 5.94
CA ILE A 187 -14.92 -0.20 4.70
C ILE A 187 -15.55 -1.15 3.68
N VAL A 188 -15.98 -2.34 4.11
CA VAL A 188 -16.64 -3.32 3.26
C VAL A 188 -17.95 -2.76 2.70
N GLU A 189 -18.80 -2.17 3.55
CA GLU A 189 -20.08 -1.60 3.16
C GLU A 189 -19.90 -0.49 2.11
N ILE A 190 -18.98 0.45 2.35
CA ILE A 190 -18.79 1.58 1.43
C ILE A 190 -18.29 1.11 0.07
N TYR A 191 -17.39 0.12 0.02
CA TYR A 191 -16.92 -0.42 -1.25
C TYR A 191 -18.02 -1.19 -1.99
N LYS A 192 -18.77 -2.04 -1.29
CA LYS A 192 -19.84 -2.86 -1.90
C LYS A 192 -21.01 -2.01 -2.40
N ARG A 193 -21.19 -0.78 -1.91
CA ARG A 193 -22.12 0.21 -2.48
C ARG A 193 -21.87 0.46 -3.97
N PHE A 194 -20.59 0.51 -4.38
CA PHE A 194 -20.20 0.75 -5.78
C PHE A 194 -19.91 -0.52 -6.56
N ARG A 195 -19.53 -1.60 -5.87
CA ARG A 195 -19.21 -2.91 -6.45
C ARG A 195 -19.77 -4.05 -5.59
N PRO A 196 -21.08 -4.37 -5.72
CA PRO A 196 -21.74 -5.33 -4.83
C PRO A 196 -21.11 -6.73 -4.74
N PRO A 197 -20.52 -7.31 -5.81
CA PRO A 197 -19.83 -8.60 -5.71
C PRO A 197 -18.50 -8.57 -4.93
N GLY A 198 -18.04 -7.40 -4.48
CA GLY A 198 -16.71 -7.24 -3.92
C GLY A 198 -15.62 -7.15 -5.00
N GLY A 199 -14.35 -7.13 -4.56
CA GLY A 199 -13.19 -6.86 -5.40
C GLY A 199 -12.03 -6.24 -4.64
N LEU A 200 -11.00 -5.83 -5.39
CA LEU A 200 -9.78 -5.27 -4.81
C LEU A 200 -9.94 -3.79 -4.44
N ILE A 201 -9.49 -3.49 -3.22
CA ILE A 201 -9.15 -2.15 -2.74
C ILE A 201 -7.66 -2.10 -2.40
N TYR A 202 -7.16 -0.88 -2.27
CA TYR A 202 -5.80 -0.58 -1.95
C TYR A 202 -5.77 0.42 -0.81
N ILE A 203 -4.89 0.18 0.15
CA ILE A 203 -4.68 1.06 1.30
C ILE A 203 -3.21 1.48 1.28
N ASN A 204 -2.95 2.75 1.03
CA ASN A 204 -1.57 3.24 0.99
C ASN A 204 -0.99 3.48 2.39
N GLU A 205 0.29 3.83 2.44
CA GLU A 205 1.03 4.12 3.67
C GLU A 205 0.44 5.24 4.52
N HIS A 206 -0.37 6.11 3.90
CA HIS A 206 -1.05 7.23 4.55
C HIS A 206 -2.48 6.88 4.93
N GLY A 207 -2.89 5.60 4.86
CA GLY A 207 -4.25 5.17 5.22
C GLY A 207 -5.32 5.56 4.21
N HIS A 208 -4.99 6.00 3.00
CA HIS A 208 -5.97 6.28 1.95
C HIS A 208 -6.46 5.00 1.28
N ILE A 209 -7.79 4.84 1.25
CA ILE A 209 -8.49 3.71 0.68
C ILE A 209 -8.95 4.07 -0.73
N TRP A 210 -8.50 3.33 -1.72
CA TRP A 210 -8.95 3.50 -3.11
C TRP A 210 -9.13 2.15 -3.80
N GLY A 211 -9.84 2.12 -4.92
CA GLY A 211 -10.11 0.86 -5.62
C GLY A 211 -10.59 1.06 -7.04
N ASN A 212 -10.83 -0.06 -7.71
CA ASN A 212 -11.11 -0.08 -9.14
C ASN A 212 -12.59 -0.24 -9.41
N ILE A 213 -13.19 0.77 -10.03
CA ILE A 213 -14.60 0.78 -10.41
C ILE A 213 -14.75 0.68 -11.93
N ASN A 214 -15.52 -0.31 -12.37
CA ASN A 214 -16.00 -0.38 -13.74
C ASN A 214 -17.29 0.43 -13.84
N ARG A 215 -17.26 1.55 -14.55
CA ARG A 215 -18.39 2.48 -14.66
C ARG A 215 -19.66 1.84 -15.23
N GLU A 216 -19.51 0.81 -16.07
CA GLU A 216 -20.63 0.04 -16.64
C GLU A 216 -21.36 -0.86 -15.64
N ASN A 217 -20.68 -1.24 -14.54
CA ASN A 217 -21.19 -2.20 -13.56
C ASN A 217 -21.61 -1.53 -12.24
N VAL A 218 -21.52 -0.21 -12.15
CA VAL A 218 -21.96 0.54 -10.96
C VAL A 218 -23.48 0.47 -10.85
N PRO A 219 -24.05 0.19 -9.66
CA PRO A 219 -25.49 0.24 -9.44
C PRO A 219 -26.10 1.58 -9.90
N ALA A 220 -27.31 1.53 -10.47
CA ALA A 220 -27.97 2.71 -11.04
C ALA A 220 -28.09 3.88 -10.04
N SER A 221 -28.25 3.58 -8.75
CA SER A 221 -28.32 4.57 -7.66
C SER A 221 -27.03 5.35 -7.45
N GLU A 222 -25.88 4.84 -7.89
CA GLU A 222 -24.56 5.45 -7.68
C GLU A 222 -23.94 6.02 -8.98
N GLN A 223 -24.58 5.83 -10.13
CA GLN A 223 -24.05 6.29 -11.42
C GLN A 223 -23.85 7.81 -11.46
N GLU A 224 -24.82 8.59 -10.95
CA GLU A 224 -24.71 10.05 -10.89
C GLU A 224 -23.53 10.48 -10.01
N ARG A 225 -23.34 9.81 -8.86
CA ARG A 225 -22.24 10.10 -7.93
C ARG A 225 -20.88 9.86 -8.58
N ILE A 226 -20.70 8.74 -9.27
CA ILE A 226 -19.47 8.42 -10.00
C ILE A 226 -19.26 9.39 -11.17
N GLY A 227 -20.31 9.70 -11.94
CA GLY A 227 -20.26 10.64 -13.06
C GLY A 227 -19.86 12.05 -12.63
N LYS A 228 -20.40 12.53 -11.50
CA LYS A 228 -20.05 13.82 -10.90
C LYS A 228 -18.60 13.82 -10.41
N ALA A 229 -18.17 12.80 -9.66
CA ALA A 229 -16.80 12.68 -9.18
C ALA A 229 -15.78 12.72 -10.33
N PHE A 230 -16.07 12.01 -11.43
CA PHE A 230 -15.20 12.03 -12.62
C PHE A 230 -15.20 13.40 -13.31
N SER A 231 -16.36 14.03 -13.48
CA SER A 231 -16.48 15.34 -14.12
C SER A 231 -15.78 16.45 -13.33
N GLU A 232 -15.91 16.44 -12.00
CA GLU A 232 -15.22 17.37 -11.10
C GLU A 232 -13.71 17.19 -11.18
N TRP A 233 -13.24 15.93 -11.10
CA TRP A 233 -11.82 15.62 -11.29
C TRP A 233 -11.28 16.10 -12.65
N GLN A 234 -12.03 15.90 -13.73
CA GLN A 234 -11.66 16.41 -15.05
C GLN A 234 -11.57 17.94 -15.12
N GLN A 235 -12.16 18.68 -14.19
CA GLN A 235 -12.06 20.13 -14.12
C GLN A 235 -10.90 20.57 -13.22
N THR A 236 -10.67 19.88 -12.11
CA THR A 236 -9.76 20.33 -11.05
C THR A 236 -8.38 19.69 -11.08
N ALA A 237 -8.22 18.52 -11.68
CA ALA A 237 -6.96 17.78 -11.68
C ALA A 237 -5.84 18.55 -12.41
N SER A 238 -4.64 18.51 -11.82
CA SER A 238 -3.40 18.99 -12.43
C SER A 238 -3.02 18.17 -13.67
N ASN A 239 -2.10 18.70 -14.46
CA ASN A 239 -1.62 17.99 -15.66
C ASN A 239 -0.94 16.65 -15.34
N ALA A 240 -0.25 16.54 -14.20
CA ALA A 240 0.41 15.31 -13.78
C ALA A 240 -0.60 14.22 -13.41
N GLU A 241 -1.60 14.58 -12.61
CA GLU A 241 -2.69 13.68 -12.19
C GLU A 241 -3.52 13.22 -13.39
N ARG A 242 -3.92 14.15 -14.28
CA ARG A 242 -4.61 13.82 -15.54
C ARG A 242 -3.82 12.83 -16.38
N ARG A 243 -2.51 13.05 -16.52
CA ARG A 243 -1.64 12.14 -17.28
C ARG A 243 -1.62 10.75 -16.67
N LEU A 244 -1.51 10.65 -15.35
CA LEU A 244 -1.41 9.38 -14.63
C LEU A 244 -2.72 8.57 -14.73
N VAL A 245 -3.86 9.19 -14.39
CA VAL A 245 -5.18 8.54 -14.46
C VAL A 245 -5.56 8.21 -15.91
N THR A 246 -5.31 9.11 -16.88
CA THR A 246 -5.61 8.81 -18.29
C THR A 246 -4.80 7.63 -18.81
N ARG A 247 -3.51 7.54 -18.46
CA ARG A 247 -2.68 6.37 -18.80
C ARG A 247 -3.20 5.10 -18.16
N ARG A 248 -3.66 5.19 -16.90
CA ARG A 248 -4.29 4.07 -16.19
C ARG A 248 -5.54 3.59 -16.90
N LEU A 249 -6.48 4.49 -17.19
CA LEU A 249 -7.75 4.13 -17.86
C LEU A 249 -7.46 3.35 -19.14
N LYS A 250 -6.61 3.89 -20.02
CA LYS A 250 -6.17 3.22 -21.26
C LYS A 250 -5.55 1.84 -21.05
N ARG A 251 -4.75 1.65 -20.00
CA ARG A 251 -4.12 0.35 -19.70
C ARG A 251 -5.09 -0.68 -19.14
N MET A 252 -6.16 -0.22 -18.50
CA MET A 252 -7.18 -1.08 -17.89
C MET A 252 -8.41 -1.27 -18.80
N GLU A 253 -8.38 -0.74 -20.03
CA GLU A 253 -9.41 -0.96 -21.04
C GLU A 253 -9.47 -2.44 -21.42
N SER A 254 -10.68 -2.97 -21.52
CA SER A 254 -10.94 -4.35 -21.92
C SER A 254 -12.36 -4.49 -22.47
N LYS A 255 -12.70 -5.66 -23.02
CA LYS A 255 -14.07 -5.92 -23.50
C LYS A 255 -15.13 -5.74 -22.41
N SER A 256 -14.81 -6.03 -21.15
CA SER A 256 -15.72 -5.90 -20.01
C SER A 256 -15.66 -4.54 -19.33
N ALA A 257 -14.65 -3.72 -19.65
CA ALA A 257 -14.48 -2.34 -19.16
C ALA A 257 -13.92 -1.48 -20.30
N PRO A 258 -14.75 -1.10 -21.29
CA PRO A 258 -14.30 -0.43 -22.52
C PRO A 258 -13.69 0.95 -22.25
N ASP A 259 -14.00 1.50 -21.09
CA ASP A 259 -13.68 2.83 -20.63
C ASP A 259 -12.55 2.83 -19.57
N GLY A 260 -11.92 1.68 -19.37
CA GLY A 260 -10.97 1.40 -18.32
C GLY A 260 -11.61 1.30 -16.93
N LEU A 261 -10.82 0.82 -15.97
CA LEU A 261 -11.23 0.82 -14.56
C LEU A 261 -10.84 2.15 -13.90
N LEU A 262 -11.84 2.91 -13.45
CA LEU A 262 -11.66 4.20 -12.81
C LEU A 262 -11.09 3.98 -11.39
N PRO A 263 -9.94 4.60 -11.04
CA PRO A 263 -9.44 4.56 -9.68
C PRO A 263 -10.27 5.50 -8.81
N MET A 264 -11.12 4.93 -7.96
CA MET A 264 -11.98 5.68 -7.06
C MET A 264 -11.36 5.75 -5.68
N TYR A 265 -11.31 6.95 -5.12
CA TYR A 265 -10.93 7.22 -3.75
C TYR A 265 -12.17 7.15 -2.86
N PHE A 266 -12.12 6.28 -1.85
CA PHE A 266 -13.22 6.02 -0.92
C PHE A 266 -13.06 6.74 0.41
N GLY A 267 -11.89 7.31 0.69
CA GLY A 267 -11.62 8.06 1.92
C GLY A 267 -10.42 7.54 2.67
N HIS A 268 -10.18 8.10 3.85
CA HIS A 268 -9.06 7.74 4.71
C HIS A 268 -9.52 6.80 5.84
N LEU A 269 -8.66 5.90 6.31
CA LEU A 269 -8.97 4.94 7.38
C LEU A 269 -9.60 5.61 8.61
N SER A 270 -9.13 6.78 9.03
CA SER A 270 -9.73 7.52 10.17
C SER A 270 -11.21 7.88 10.02
N GLN A 271 -11.80 7.73 8.83
CA GLN A 271 -13.21 7.95 8.57
C GLN A 271 -14.06 6.68 8.74
N TYR A 272 -13.43 5.53 8.96
CA TYR A 272 -14.05 4.22 8.99
C TYR A 272 -13.52 3.37 10.15
N ASP A 273 -14.36 2.56 10.77
CA ASP A 273 -13.95 1.53 11.75
C ASP A 273 -13.00 2.07 12.84
N GLU A 274 -13.28 3.29 13.34
CA GLU A 274 -12.45 4.00 14.34
C GLU A 274 -10.99 4.27 13.92
N GLY A 275 -10.66 4.15 12.63
CA GLY A 275 -9.29 4.27 12.12
C GLY A 275 -8.46 3.01 12.29
N LEU A 276 -9.08 1.86 12.55
CA LEU A 276 -8.38 0.58 12.65
C LEU A 276 -7.70 0.24 11.33
N ILE A 277 -6.42 -0.13 11.43
CA ILE A 277 -5.61 -0.49 10.27
C ILE A 277 -5.73 -2.00 10.04
N PRO A 278 -6.17 -2.45 8.86
CA PRO A 278 -6.24 -3.87 8.54
C PRO A 278 -4.86 -4.54 8.68
N LYS A 279 -4.82 -5.69 9.36
CA LYS A 279 -3.59 -6.47 9.56
C LYS A 279 -3.84 -7.95 9.25
N PRO A 280 -3.14 -8.57 8.29
CA PRO A 280 -3.42 -9.95 7.93
C PRO A 280 -2.92 -10.93 8.99
N VAL A 281 -3.74 -11.94 9.27
CA VAL A 281 -3.34 -13.09 10.08
C VAL A 281 -2.92 -14.24 9.16
N VAL A 282 -1.62 -14.41 8.99
CA VAL A 282 -1.07 -15.52 8.19
C VAL A 282 -1.24 -16.83 8.96
N ASN A 283 -2.05 -17.74 8.41
CA ASN A 283 -2.37 -19.05 8.97
C ASN A 283 -1.97 -20.22 8.02
N ASP A 284 -1.27 -19.92 6.92
CA ASP A 284 -0.70 -20.93 6.02
C ASP A 284 0.82 -20.75 5.94
N GLU A 285 1.58 -21.71 6.47
CA GLU A 285 3.05 -21.66 6.47
C GLU A 285 3.66 -21.74 5.06
N HIS A 286 2.95 -22.28 4.07
CA HIS A 286 3.44 -22.33 2.68
C HIS A 286 3.64 -20.93 2.10
N TYR A 287 2.90 -19.94 2.60
CA TYR A 287 3.06 -18.54 2.22
C TYR A 287 4.49 -18.04 2.43
N PHE A 288 5.08 -18.30 3.61
CA PHE A 288 6.46 -17.88 3.91
C PHE A 288 7.47 -18.56 2.99
N THR A 289 7.16 -19.78 2.57
CA THR A 289 7.95 -20.55 1.63
C THR A 289 7.91 -19.97 0.21
N ASP A 290 6.75 -19.59 -0.28
CA ASP A 290 6.58 -19.12 -1.65
C ASP A 290 7.04 -17.67 -1.79
N THR A 291 6.71 -16.82 -0.83
CA THR A 291 7.21 -15.44 -0.80
C THR A 291 8.72 -15.35 -0.61
N ALA A 292 9.36 -16.36 -0.03
CA ALA A 292 10.82 -16.42 0.07
C ALA A 292 11.52 -16.64 -1.29
N LYS A 293 10.81 -17.18 -2.30
CA LYS A 293 11.36 -17.46 -3.64
C LYS A 293 11.29 -16.26 -4.58
N ASP A 294 10.40 -15.31 -4.30
CA ASP A 294 10.20 -14.13 -5.15
C ASP A 294 11.47 -13.27 -5.23
N LEU A 295 11.99 -13.18 -6.45
CA LEU A 295 13.13 -12.36 -6.84
C LEU A 295 12.82 -11.37 -7.98
N ASP A 296 11.56 -11.31 -8.43
CA ASP A 296 11.17 -10.57 -9.63
C ASP A 296 10.19 -9.42 -9.34
#